data_AF-A0AA38NVU7-F1
#
_entry.id   AF-A0AA38NVU7-F1
#
_cell.length_a   1.000
_cell.length_b   1.000
_cell.length_c   1.000
_cell.angle_alpha   90.00
_cell.angle_beta   90.00
_cell.angle_gamma   90.00
#
_symmetry.space_group_name_H-M   'P 1'
#
loop_
_entity.id
_entity.type
_entity.pdbx_description
1 polymer ?
#
loop_
_entity_poly.entity_id
_entity_poly.type
_entity_poly.pdbx_seq_one_letter_code
_entity_poly.pdbx_strand_id
1 'polypeptide(L)'
;IFIFAPLLKFMLLGTIPLSIISHFWDWDAFLQLSLSFSATLNLTWFLSEATDLLGKRVDPRNLGLLETSTGNIVKIIVGTVAILQGE
;
A
#
# COMPACT_ATOMS: atom_id res chain seq x y z
N ILE A 1 21.12 -10.12 6.65
CA ILE A 1 20.37 -9.05 5.96
C ILE A 1 19.91 -9.47 4.55
N PHE A 2 20.76 -10.11 3.73
CA PHE A 2 20.41 -10.49 2.34
C PHE A 2 19.23 -11.47 2.18
N ILE A 3 18.99 -12.36 3.16
CA ILE A 3 17.85 -13.31 3.14
C ILE A 3 16.60 -12.73 3.80
N PHE A 4 16.76 -11.78 4.73
CA PHE A 4 15.66 -11.26 5.54
C PHE A 4 14.76 -10.31 4.75
N ALA A 5 15.34 -9.45 3.90
CA ALA A 5 14.58 -8.52 3.07
C ALA A 5 13.61 -9.20 2.08
N PRO A 6 14.00 -10.21 1.29
CA PRO A 6 13.07 -10.89 0.39
C PRO A 6 12.02 -11.73 1.13
N LEU A 7 12.38 -12.34 2.27
CA LEU A 7 11.44 -13.14 3.07
C LEU A 7 10.38 -12.27 3.75
N LEU A 8 10.80 -11.10 4.26
CA LEU A 8 9.92 -10.07 4.77
C LEU A 8 8.98 -9.59 3.67
N LYS A 9 9.48 -9.23 2.48
CA LYS A 9 8.62 -8.85 1.33
C LYS A 9 7.63 -9.94 0.95
N PHE A 10 8.02 -11.20 0.99
CA PHE A 10 7.12 -12.32 0.68
C PHE A 10 6.00 -12.48 1.73
N MET A 11 6.33 -12.44 3.03
CA MET A 11 5.32 -12.43 4.09
C MET A 11 4.39 -11.22 4.00
N LEU A 12 4.95 -10.05 3.70
CA LEU A 12 4.23 -8.80 3.54
C LEU A 12 3.35 -8.77 2.27
N LEU A 13 3.74 -9.47 1.20
CA LEU A 13 2.84 -9.67 0.05
C LEU A 13 1.71 -10.65 0.38
N GLY A 14 1.97 -11.64 1.23
CA GLY A 14 0.96 -12.60 1.69
C GLY A 14 -0.20 -11.97 2.47
N THR A 15 -0.01 -10.80 3.10
CA THR A 15 -1.11 -10.11 3.81
C THR A 15 -2.17 -9.54 2.88
N ILE A 16 -1.86 -9.31 1.59
CA ILE A 16 -2.83 -8.81 0.60
C ILE A 16 -3.92 -9.85 0.31
N PRO A 17 -3.61 -11.07 -0.18
CA PRO A 17 -4.64 -12.07 -0.41
C PRO A 17 -5.32 -12.48 0.91
N LEU A 18 -4.58 -12.50 2.03
CA LEU A 18 -5.15 -12.83 3.34
C LEU A 18 -6.15 -11.77 3.83
N SER A 19 -5.87 -10.48 3.61
CA SER A 19 -6.81 -9.39 3.88
C SER A 19 -8.09 -9.55 3.05
N ILE A 20 -7.96 -9.85 1.75
CA ILE A 20 -9.10 -10.09 0.86
C ILE A 20 -9.93 -11.28 1.35
N ILE A 21 -9.29 -12.41 1.66
CA ILE A 21 -9.97 -13.61 2.19
C ILE A 21 -10.68 -13.30 3.50
N SER A 22 -10.03 -12.57 4.42
CA SER A 22 -10.63 -12.19 5.69
C SER A 22 -11.90 -11.34 5.53
N HIS A 23 -11.98 -10.54 4.47
CA HIS A 23 -13.17 -9.77 4.13
C HIS A 23 -14.29 -10.62 3.52
N PHE A 24 -13.97 -11.59 2.66
CA PHE A 24 -14.97 -12.48 2.07
C PHE A 24 -15.51 -13.53 3.05
N TRP A 25 -14.72 -13.91 4.06
CA TRP A 25 -15.12 -14.89 5.08
C TRP A 25 -15.57 -14.27 6.40
N ASP A 26 -15.79 -12.95 6.43
CA ASP A 26 -16.38 -12.22 7.56
C ASP A 26 -15.65 -12.51 8.89
N TRP A 27 -14.31 -12.46 8.82
CA TRP A 27 -13.47 -12.62 10.01
C TRP A 27 -13.70 -11.47 10.99
N ASP A 28 -13.26 -11.67 12.25
CA ASP A 28 -13.38 -10.65 13.29
C ASP A 28 -12.89 -9.26 12.80
N ALA A 29 -13.69 -8.22 13.10
CA ALA A 29 -13.48 -6.88 12.59
C ALA A 29 -12.09 -6.30 12.94
N PHE A 30 -11.56 -6.64 14.12
CA PHE A 30 -10.21 -6.20 14.51
C PHE A 30 -9.13 -6.90 13.69
N LEU A 31 -9.30 -8.20 13.42
CA LEU A 31 -8.38 -8.97 12.59
C LEU A 31 -8.40 -8.49 11.13
N GLN A 32 -9.59 -8.24 10.59
CA GLN A 32 -9.78 -7.71 9.24
C GLN A 32 -9.17 -6.31 9.07
N LEU A 33 -9.38 -5.42 10.04
CA LEU A 33 -8.75 -4.09 10.06
C LEU A 33 -7.22 -4.19 10.11
N SER A 34 -6.70 -5.02 11.01
CA SER A 34 -5.25 -5.20 11.17
C SER A 34 -4.59 -5.77 9.92
N LEU A 35 -5.22 -6.76 9.29
CA LEU A 35 -4.74 -7.35 8.03
C LEU A 35 -4.78 -6.35 6.88
N SER A 36 -5.88 -5.61 6.75
CA SER A 36 -6.06 -4.62 5.68
C SER A 36 -5.14 -3.40 5.85
N PHE A 37 -4.89 -2.98 7.09
CA PHE A 37 -3.91 -1.95 7.40
C PHE A 37 -2.49 -2.42 7.06
N SER A 38 -2.12 -3.65 7.47
CA SER A 38 -0.82 -4.22 7.12
C SER A 38 -0.63 -4.35 5.61
N ALA A 39 -1.63 -4.84 4.88
CA ALA A 39 -1.62 -4.91 3.42
C ALA A 39 -1.40 -3.52 2.79
N THR A 40 -2.08 -2.49 3.29
CA THR A 40 -1.93 -1.10 2.82
C THR A 40 -0.51 -0.56 3.01
N LEU A 41 0.11 -0.82 4.17
CA LEU A 41 1.52 -0.45 4.41
C LEU A 41 2.45 -1.11 3.39
N ASN A 42 2.22 -2.37 3.07
CA ASN A 42 3.04 -3.13 2.13
C ASN A 42 2.91 -2.61 0.69
N LEU A 43 1.68 -2.30 0.26
CA LEU A 43 1.45 -1.67 -1.03
C LEU A 43 2.15 -0.31 -1.12
N THR A 44 2.06 0.50 -0.05
CA THR A 44 2.67 1.84 -0.02
C THR A 44 4.19 1.76 -0.16
N TRP A 45 4.81 0.80 0.53
CA TRP A 45 6.24 0.56 0.44
C TRP A 45 6.65 0.14 -0.99
N PHE A 46 5.90 -0.78 -1.60
CA PHE A 46 6.18 -1.22 -2.98
C PHE A 46 5.99 -0.10 -4.00
N LEU A 47 4.97 0.72 -3.82
CA LEU A 47 4.69 1.86 -4.68
C LEU A 47 5.78 2.94 -4.56
N SER A 48 6.32 3.18 -3.36
CA SER A 48 7.46 4.08 -3.17
C SER A 48 8.68 3.62 -3.96
N GLU A 49 9.04 2.33 -3.88
CA GLU A 49 10.16 1.76 -4.64
C GLU A 49 9.90 1.84 -6.15
N ALA A 50 8.67 1.57 -6.60
CA ALA A 50 8.29 1.70 -7.99
C ALA A 50 8.40 3.17 -8.47
N THR A 51 8.05 4.13 -7.62
CA THR A 51 8.18 5.56 -7.89
C THR A 51 9.65 5.98 -7.99
N ASP A 52 10.53 5.48 -7.12
CA ASP A 52 11.97 5.74 -7.22
C ASP A 52 12.56 5.19 -8.53
N LEU A 53 12.10 4.02 -8.97
CA LEU A 53 12.50 3.43 -10.25
C LEU A 53 11.95 4.19 -11.45
N LEU A 54 10.69 4.63 -11.38
CA LEU A 54 10.05 5.44 -12.42
C LEU A 54 10.68 6.83 -12.50
N GLY A 55 11.08 7.38 -11.35
CA GLY A 55 11.71 8.68 -11.20
C GLY A 55 13.00 8.83 -12.01
N LYS A 56 13.71 7.73 -12.24
CA LYS A 56 14.90 7.67 -13.12
C LYS A 56 14.57 7.89 -14.60
N ARG A 57 13.30 7.87 -14.98
CA ARG A 57 12.81 7.95 -16.37
C ARG A 57 11.92 9.17 -16.64
N VAL A 58 11.68 10.02 -15.66
CA VAL A 58 10.84 11.23 -15.80
C VAL A 58 11.66 12.49 -15.54
N ASP A 59 11.26 13.59 -16.19
CA ASP A 59 11.88 14.89 -15.98
C ASP A 59 11.70 15.38 -14.53
N PRO A 60 12.60 16.24 -14.01
CA PRO A 60 12.57 16.72 -12.63
C PRO A 60 11.24 17.34 -12.19
N ARG A 61 10.53 18.01 -13.11
CA ARG A 61 9.21 18.59 -12.83
C ARG A 61 8.14 17.52 -12.56
N ASN A 62 8.15 16.46 -13.36
CA ASN A 62 7.20 15.36 -13.24
C ASN A 62 7.58 14.44 -12.08
N LEU A 63 8.87 14.34 -11.75
CA LEU A 63 9.36 13.64 -10.56
C LEU A 63 8.79 14.25 -9.27
N GLY A 64 8.89 15.57 -9.09
CA GLY A 64 8.35 16.22 -7.89
C GLY A 64 6.84 16.05 -7.72
N LEU A 65 6.08 16.06 -8.83
CA LEU A 65 4.65 15.75 -8.83
C LEU A 65 4.38 14.28 -8.47
N LEU A 66 5.17 13.36 -9.01
CA LEU A 66 5.05 11.92 -8.78
C LEU A 66 5.35 11.56 -7.31
N GLU A 67 6.41 12.11 -6.72
CA GLU A 67 6.76 11.92 -5.31
C GLU A 67 5.68 12.50 -4.40
N THR A 68 5.17 13.71 -4.71
CA THR A 68 4.09 14.33 -3.94
C THR A 68 2.80 13.52 -3.99
N SER A 69 2.46 12.97 -5.17
CA SER A 69 1.30 12.11 -5.35
C SER A 69 1.47 10.78 -4.62
N THR A 70 2.64 10.16 -4.72
CA THR A 70 2.94 8.85 -4.11
C THR A 70 3.00 8.95 -2.59
N GLY A 71 3.64 9.99 -2.04
CA GLY A 71 3.70 10.21 -0.59
C GLY A 71 2.33 10.47 0.05
N ASN A 72 1.34 10.88 -0.75
CA ASN A 72 -0.03 11.12 -0.30
C ASN A 72 -1.06 10.08 -0.78
N ILE A 73 -0.66 9.06 -1.55
CA ILE A 73 -1.58 8.15 -2.22
C ILE A 73 -2.53 7.43 -1.26
N VAL A 74 -2.03 6.98 -0.10
CA VAL A 74 -2.85 6.32 0.92
C VAL A 74 -3.93 7.27 1.44
N LYS A 75 -3.55 8.52 1.74
CA LYS A 75 -4.48 9.53 2.25
C LYS A 75 -5.53 9.89 1.21
N ILE A 76 -5.13 10.00 -0.05
CA ILE A 76 -6.04 10.30 -1.16
C ILE A 76 -7.03 9.15 -1.36
N ILE A 77 -6.56 7.90 -1.38
CA ILE A 77 -7.43 6.72 -1.56
C ILE A 77 -8.39 6.58 -0.37
N VAL A 78 -7.88 6.55 0.86
CA VAL A 78 -8.70 6.38 2.07
C VAL A 78 -9.68 7.55 2.21
N GLY A 79 -9.24 8.79 1.99
CA GLY A 79 -10.11 9.97 2.04
C GLY A 79 -11.18 9.95 0.95
N THR A 80 -10.85 9.51 -0.26
CA THR A 80 -11.84 9.37 -1.35
C THR A 80 -12.87 8.29 -1.01
N VAL A 81 -12.44 7.13 -0.49
CA VAL A 81 -13.33 6.04 -0.09
C VAL A 81 -14.25 6.47 1.05
N ALA A 82 -13.73 7.17 2.06
CA ALA A 82 -14.53 7.73 3.15
C ALA A 82 -15.64 8.65 2.63
N ILE A 83 -15.27 9.63 1.78
CA ILE A 83 -16.24 10.56 1.17
C ILE A 83 -17.31 9.81 0.37
N LEU A 84 -16.93 8.76 -0.37
CA LEU A 84 -17.87 7.94 -1.15
C LEU A 84 -18.81 7.10 -0.27
N GLN A 85 -18.36 6.74 0.93
CA GLN A 85 -19.16 6.01 1.93
C GLN A 85 -19.99 6.93 2.82
N GLY A 86 -19.82 8.25 2.69
CA GLY A 86 -20.49 9.25 3.52
C GLY A 86 -19.87 9.42 4.90
N GLU A 87 -18.61 9.03 5.07
CA GLU A 87 -17.76 9.35 6.22
C GLU A 87 -16.96 10.63 5.99
#